data_AF-A0A101DIN2-F1
#
_entry.id   AF-A0A101DIN2-F1
#
_cell.length_a   1.000
_cell.length_b   1.000
_cell.length_c   1.000
_cell.angle_alpha   90.00
_cell.angle_beta   90.00
_cell.angle_gamma   90.00
#
_symmetry.space_group_name_H-M   'P 1'
#
loop_
_entity.id
_entity.type
_entity.pdbx_description
1 polymer ?
#
loop_
_entity_poly.entity_id
_entity_poly.type
_entity_poly.pdbx_seq_one_letter_code
_entity_poly.pdbx_strand_id
1 'polypeptide(L)'
;MIQFSLLTLKQLIKDRTFIIIFSLILVFSLVPLFSSFSMRQSQEVGITMAISLNSFILLLLSILGGMATLWKDIERKQVYTLLSFPISRSNYFLGRFLGCTMLLLTVCIINFSISVIAIKICASMYKSRLPILWENIAISFLFSFFKYTLLLAIGFLFASFSTSFFMPLFITIGTYIGGNSIQSIYEYVMRDESSNYSLFFKLVIKFIYYILPNFSSFDFTVYAAYALKIDLISLSYTSCYFIIYLLIVLSLSCIIFTKRDLI
;
A
#
# COMPACT_ATOMS: atom_id res chain seq x y z
N MET A 1 -22.82 1.65 -7.18
CA MET A 1 -21.40 1.52 -6.76
C MET A 1 -20.52 2.62 -7.36
N ILE A 2 -20.44 2.75 -8.69
CA ILE A 2 -19.55 3.71 -9.38
C ILE A 2 -19.84 5.18 -9.04
N GLN A 3 -21.12 5.58 -8.96
CA GLN A 3 -21.46 6.96 -8.57
C GLN A 3 -20.98 7.28 -7.15
N PHE A 4 -21.02 6.30 -6.23
CA PHE A 4 -20.57 6.47 -4.87
C PHE A 4 -19.04 6.52 -4.75
N SER A 5 -18.31 5.77 -5.58
CA SER A 5 -16.85 5.87 -5.62
C SER A 5 -16.41 7.24 -6.12
N LEU A 6 -17.08 7.82 -7.12
CA LEU A 6 -16.81 9.17 -7.60
C LEU A 6 -17.13 10.25 -6.57
N LEU A 7 -18.24 10.12 -5.84
CA LEU A 7 -18.59 11.02 -4.73
C LEU A 7 -17.53 10.95 -3.62
N THR A 8 -17.11 9.72 -3.27
CA THR A 8 -16.03 9.50 -2.31
C THR A 8 -14.76 10.19 -2.78
N LEU A 9 -14.35 9.98 -4.03
CA LEU A 9 -13.15 10.60 -4.61
C LEU A 9 -13.20 12.14 -4.51
N LYS A 10 -14.34 12.74 -4.87
CA LYS A 10 -14.56 14.20 -4.72
C LYS A 10 -14.49 14.68 -3.27
N GLN A 11 -14.99 13.88 -2.33
CA GLN A 11 -14.90 14.17 -0.91
C GLN A 11 -13.46 14.13 -0.42
N LEU A 12 -12.70 13.09 -0.78
CA LEU A 12 -11.31 12.88 -0.32
C LEU A 12 -10.37 13.96 -0.86
N ILE A 13 -10.52 14.40 -2.11
CA ILE A 13 -9.69 15.48 -2.69
C ILE A 13 -9.81 16.79 -1.89
N LYS A 14 -10.96 17.04 -1.24
CA LYS A 14 -11.20 18.25 -0.45
C LYS A 14 -10.88 18.10 1.03
N ASP A 15 -10.57 16.88 1.50
CA ASP A 15 -10.24 16.64 2.89
C ASP A 15 -8.84 17.18 3.19
N ARG A 16 -8.72 17.98 4.25
CA ARG A 16 -7.45 18.60 4.69
C ARG A 16 -6.36 17.56 4.92
N THR A 17 -6.72 16.39 5.45
CA THR A 17 -5.75 15.31 5.72
C THR A 17 -5.11 14.81 4.43
N PHE A 18 -5.90 14.62 3.37
CA PHE A 18 -5.41 14.23 2.06
C PHE A 18 -4.57 15.32 1.42
N ILE A 19 -4.96 16.58 1.52
CA ILE A 19 -4.20 17.71 0.97
C ILE A 19 -2.82 17.81 1.65
N ILE A 20 -2.75 17.62 2.97
CA ILE A 20 -1.48 17.62 3.72
C ILE A 20 -0.60 16.44 3.30
N ILE A 21 -1.15 15.24 3.14
CA ILE A 21 -0.35 14.08 2.70
C ILE A 21 0.07 14.26 1.24
N PHE A 22 -0.79 14.82 0.39
CA PHE A 22 -0.50 15.09 -1.02
C PHE A 22 0.59 16.15 -1.19
N SER A 23 0.70 17.13 -0.28
CA SER A 23 1.77 18.14 -0.37
C SER A 23 3.17 17.55 -0.19
N LEU A 24 3.31 16.34 0.36
CA LEU A 24 4.57 15.59 0.40
C LEU A 24 5.13 15.28 -0.99
N ILE A 25 4.35 15.43 -2.05
CA ILE A 25 4.85 15.30 -3.42
C ILE A 25 5.95 16.33 -3.74
N LEU A 26 5.97 17.46 -3.03
CA LEU A 26 7.04 18.46 -3.15
C LEU A 26 8.40 17.89 -2.73
N VAL A 27 8.44 16.86 -1.88
CA VAL A 27 9.67 16.19 -1.44
C VAL A 27 10.40 15.52 -2.61
N PHE A 28 9.71 15.19 -3.71
CA PHE A 28 10.37 14.67 -4.92
C PHE A 28 11.40 15.64 -5.52
N SER A 29 11.24 16.96 -5.29
CA SER A 29 12.24 17.96 -5.71
C SER A 29 13.60 17.78 -5.01
N LEU A 30 13.62 17.13 -3.85
CA LEU A 30 14.84 16.87 -3.08
C LEU A 30 15.58 15.60 -3.57
N VAL A 31 14.97 14.74 -4.38
CA VAL A 31 15.57 13.48 -4.84
C VAL A 31 16.89 13.72 -5.61
N PRO A 32 16.98 14.67 -6.57
CA PRO A 32 18.26 15.01 -7.21
C PRO A 32 19.31 15.55 -6.23
N LEU A 33 18.90 16.29 -5.19
CA LEU A 33 19.83 16.83 -4.19
C LEU A 33 20.44 15.70 -3.35
N PHE A 34 19.62 14.79 -2.84
CA PHE A 34 20.11 13.68 -2.01
C PHE A 34 20.93 12.65 -2.80
N SER A 35 20.53 12.36 -4.03
CA SER A 35 21.29 11.44 -4.91
C SER A 35 22.69 11.96 -5.24
N SER A 36 22.88 13.29 -5.30
CA SER A 36 24.19 13.90 -5.55
C SER A 36 25.23 13.60 -4.46
N PHE A 37 24.82 13.30 -3.22
CA PHE A 37 25.74 12.88 -2.16
C PHE A 37 26.33 11.49 -2.41
N SER A 38 25.71 10.69 -3.29
CA SER A 38 26.27 9.41 -3.74
C SER A 38 27.16 9.62 -4.97
N MET A 39 28.45 9.90 -4.73
CA MET A 39 29.44 10.29 -5.75
C MET A 39 29.57 9.35 -6.97
N ARG A 40 29.12 8.09 -6.89
CA ARG A 40 29.25 7.10 -7.98
C ARG A 40 27.97 6.30 -8.29
N GLN A 41 26.87 6.56 -7.59
CA GLN A 41 25.60 5.82 -7.74
C GLN A 41 24.36 6.73 -7.66
N SER A 42 24.48 7.96 -8.19
CA SER A 42 23.40 8.95 -8.14
C SER A 42 22.11 8.46 -8.82
N GLN A 43 22.22 7.70 -9.92
CA GLN A 43 21.07 7.13 -10.62
C GLN A 43 20.32 6.10 -9.78
N GLU A 44 21.02 5.12 -9.21
CA GLU A 44 20.45 4.01 -8.44
C GLU A 44 19.82 4.52 -7.14
N VAL A 45 20.49 5.48 -6.47
CA VAL A 45 19.95 6.16 -5.30
C VAL A 45 18.72 6.98 -5.65
N GLY A 46 18.73 7.70 -6.78
CA GLY A 46 17.58 8.45 -7.27
C GLY A 46 16.35 7.57 -7.53
N ILE A 47 16.53 6.41 -8.18
CA ILE A 47 15.46 5.44 -8.42
C ILE A 47 14.92 4.88 -7.10
N THR A 48 15.82 4.42 -6.22
CA THR A 48 15.44 3.84 -4.93
C THR A 48 14.67 4.85 -4.07
N MET A 49 15.13 6.10 -4.03
CA MET A 49 14.52 7.17 -3.26
C MET A 49 13.16 7.60 -3.84
N ALA A 50 13.01 7.62 -5.16
CA ALA A 50 11.71 7.90 -5.78
C ALA A 50 10.66 6.83 -5.45
N ILE A 51 11.03 5.55 -5.50
CA ILE A 51 10.11 4.44 -5.18
C ILE A 51 9.82 4.41 -3.68
N SER A 52 10.80 4.71 -2.82
CA SER A 52 10.59 4.76 -1.37
C SER A 52 9.69 5.93 -0.95
N LEU A 53 9.84 7.12 -1.56
CA LEU A 53 8.94 8.25 -1.36
C LEU A 53 7.51 7.92 -1.82
N ASN A 54 7.33 7.29 -2.98
CA ASN A 54 6.02 6.82 -3.42
C ASN A 54 5.39 5.86 -2.40
N SER A 55 6.18 4.89 -1.94
CA SER A 55 5.75 3.91 -0.94
C SER A 55 5.33 4.58 0.37
N PHE A 56 6.10 5.57 0.82
CA PHE A 56 5.79 6.33 2.03
C PHE A 56 4.50 7.15 1.91
N ILE A 57 4.29 7.83 0.78
CA ILE A 57 3.05 8.60 0.54
C ILE A 57 1.84 7.67 0.48
N LEU A 58 1.94 6.56 -0.27
CA LEU A 58 0.85 5.58 -0.37
C LEU A 58 0.55 4.91 0.97
N LEU A 59 1.56 4.66 1.80
CA LEU A 59 1.39 4.20 3.18
C LEU A 59 0.52 5.17 3.98
N LEU A 60 0.90 6.45 4.02
CA LEU A 60 0.16 7.46 4.78
C LEU A 60 -1.28 7.59 4.27
N LEU A 61 -1.48 7.59 2.97
CA LEU A 61 -2.82 7.64 2.37
C LEU A 61 -3.66 6.40 2.68
N SER A 62 -3.06 5.21 2.71
CA SER A 62 -3.78 3.97 3.02
C SER A 62 -4.24 3.93 4.49
N ILE A 63 -3.39 4.37 5.43
CA ILE A 63 -3.65 4.33 6.87
C ILE A 63 -4.51 5.52 7.33
N LEU A 64 -4.07 6.75 7.03
CA LEU A 64 -4.70 7.97 7.54
C LEU A 64 -5.78 8.52 6.63
N GLY A 65 -5.65 8.30 5.32
CA GLY A 65 -6.62 8.77 4.35
C GLY A 65 -7.81 7.82 4.26
N GLY A 66 -7.59 6.65 3.68
CA GLY A 66 -8.66 5.74 3.30
C GLY A 66 -9.42 5.17 4.50
N MET A 67 -8.73 4.45 5.38
CA MET A 67 -9.36 3.79 6.55
C MET A 67 -10.09 4.79 7.46
N ALA A 68 -9.47 5.94 7.73
CA ALA A 68 -10.04 6.94 8.63
C ALA A 68 -11.37 7.51 8.12
N THR A 69 -11.59 7.54 6.81
CA THR A 69 -12.85 8.06 6.25
C THR A 69 -14.02 7.15 6.60
N LEU A 70 -13.85 5.83 6.49
CA LEU A 70 -14.88 4.87 6.85
C LEU A 70 -15.18 4.94 8.36
N TRP A 71 -14.16 5.09 9.20
CA TRP A 71 -14.37 5.26 10.63
C TRP A 71 -15.11 6.57 10.97
N LYS A 72 -14.70 7.71 10.38
CA LYS A 72 -15.37 9.01 10.58
C LYS A 72 -16.84 8.95 10.18
N ASP A 73 -17.17 8.24 9.10
CA ASP A 73 -18.56 8.10 8.67
C ASP A 73 -19.40 7.36 9.71
N ILE A 74 -18.84 6.27 10.26
CA ILE A 74 -19.50 5.43 11.28
C ILE A 74 -19.72 6.23 12.56
N GLU A 75 -18.67 6.90 13.05
CA GLU A 75 -18.71 7.66 14.30
C GLU A 75 -19.69 8.85 14.20
N ARG A 76 -19.64 9.62 13.11
CA ARG A 76 -20.50 10.79 12.90
C ARG A 76 -21.94 10.44 12.51
N LYS A 77 -22.28 9.16 12.51
CA LYS A 77 -23.56 8.63 12.05
C LYS A 77 -23.94 9.07 10.62
N GLN A 78 -22.97 9.45 9.79
CA GLN A 78 -23.21 9.85 8.40
C GLN A 78 -23.59 8.65 7.53
N VAL A 79 -23.15 7.45 7.91
CA VAL A 79 -23.58 6.19 7.28
C VAL A 79 -25.10 6.04 7.33
N TYR A 80 -25.74 6.45 8.43
CA TYR A 80 -27.19 6.31 8.63
C TYR A 80 -27.98 7.25 7.71
N THR A 81 -27.52 8.50 7.52
CA THR A 81 -28.15 9.46 6.59
C THR A 81 -27.98 9.05 5.13
N LEU A 82 -26.88 8.40 4.78
CA LEU A 82 -26.62 7.91 3.42
C LEU A 82 -27.37 6.61 3.11
N LEU A 83 -27.60 5.75 4.11
CA LEU A 83 -28.41 4.53 4.01
C LEU A 83 -29.92 4.79 4.00
N SER A 84 -30.36 6.04 4.20
CA SER A 84 -31.75 6.45 3.97
C SER A 84 -32.17 6.35 2.49
N PHE A 85 -31.19 6.31 1.58
CA PHE A 85 -31.41 6.01 0.17
C PHE A 85 -31.42 4.49 -0.06
N PRO A 86 -32.13 3.98 -1.09
CA PRO A 86 -32.23 2.54 -1.37
C PRO A 86 -30.91 1.95 -1.93
N ILE A 87 -29.86 1.99 -1.13
CA ILE A 87 -28.50 1.53 -1.47
C ILE A 87 -28.19 0.33 -0.57
N SER A 88 -27.78 -0.79 -1.18
CA SER A 88 -27.34 -1.95 -0.40
C SER A 88 -26.05 -1.64 0.38
N ARG A 89 -25.96 -2.14 1.61
CA ARG A 89 -24.80 -1.94 2.51
C ARG A 89 -23.48 -2.36 1.85
N SER A 90 -23.48 -3.45 1.08
CA SER A 90 -22.32 -3.93 0.33
C SER A 90 -21.90 -2.96 -0.78
N ASN A 91 -22.85 -2.36 -1.50
CA ASN A 91 -22.55 -1.38 -2.56
C ASN A 91 -21.96 -0.08 -2.02
N TYR A 92 -22.39 0.34 -0.82
CA TYR A 92 -21.79 1.46 -0.11
C TYR A 92 -20.33 1.16 0.26
N PHE A 93 -20.09 0.02 0.93
CA PHE A 93 -18.76 -0.38 1.37
C PHE A 93 -17.77 -0.53 0.21
N LEU A 94 -18.15 -1.27 -0.84
CA LEU A 94 -17.34 -1.45 -2.04
C LEU A 94 -17.12 -0.14 -2.79
N GLY A 95 -18.14 0.72 -2.88
CA GLY A 95 -18.01 2.05 -3.48
C GLY A 95 -17.01 2.93 -2.72
N ARG A 96 -17.02 2.88 -1.38
CA ARG A 96 -16.10 3.65 -0.52
C ARG A 96 -14.66 3.15 -0.68
N PHE A 97 -14.48 1.83 -0.66
CA PHE A 97 -13.17 1.20 -0.91
C PHE A 97 -12.64 1.59 -2.30
N LEU A 98 -13.45 1.42 -3.35
CA LEU A 98 -13.06 1.76 -4.73
C LEU A 98 -12.74 3.25 -4.91
N GLY A 99 -13.44 4.15 -4.22
CA GLY A 99 -13.10 5.57 -4.22
C GLY A 99 -11.72 5.84 -3.64
N CYS A 100 -11.37 5.16 -2.54
CA CYS A 100 -10.06 5.24 -1.92
C CYS A 100 -8.96 4.61 -2.82
N THR A 101 -9.24 3.47 -3.46
CA THR A 101 -8.28 2.83 -4.37
C THR A 101 -8.03 3.67 -5.62
N MET A 102 -9.06 4.30 -6.18
CA MET A 102 -8.92 5.23 -7.31
C MET A 102 -8.04 6.43 -6.95
N LEU A 103 -8.17 6.94 -5.73
CA LEU A 103 -7.30 8.02 -5.24
C LEU A 103 -5.85 7.55 -5.12
N LEU A 104 -5.60 6.40 -4.48
CA LEU A 104 -4.26 5.81 -4.39
C LEU A 104 -3.64 5.62 -5.78
N LEU A 105 -4.42 5.13 -6.75
CA LEU A 105 -3.99 4.96 -8.13
C LEU A 105 -3.62 6.30 -8.79
N THR A 106 -4.45 7.32 -8.58
CA THR A 106 -4.20 8.67 -9.11
C THR A 106 -2.91 9.25 -8.55
N VAL A 107 -2.71 9.17 -7.23
CA VAL A 107 -1.48 9.64 -6.58
C VAL A 107 -0.27 8.85 -7.05
N CYS A 108 -0.39 7.53 -7.21
CA CYS A 108 0.69 6.68 -7.73
C CYS A 108 1.11 7.10 -9.15
N ILE A 109 0.16 7.41 -10.04
CA ILE A 109 0.44 7.87 -11.41
C ILE A 109 1.15 9.24 -11.40
N ILE A 110 0.71 10.17 -10.54
CA ILE A 110 1.34 11.48 -10.41
C ILE A 110 2.76 11.35 -9.86
N ASN A 111 2.96 10.55 -8.80
CA ASN A 111 4.28 10.25 -8.24
C ASN A 111 5.20 9.62 -9.29
N PHE A 112 4.70 8.68 -10.09
CA PHE A 112 5.47 8.06 -11.17
C PHE A 112 5.89 9.12 -12.20
N SER A 113 4.96 9.96 -12.65
CA SER A 113 5.22 11.01 -13.64
C SER A 113 6.29 12.00 -13.17
N ILE A 114 6.24 12.41 -11.90
CA ILE A 114 7.24 13.31 -11.30
C ILE A 114 8.58 12.57 -11.11
N SER A 115 8.55 11.29 -10.71
CA SER A 115 9.77 10.49 -10.55
C SER A 115 10.54 10.34 -11.86
N VAL A 116 9.87 10.26 -13.00
CA VAL A 116 10.52 10.22 -14.32
C VAL A 116 11.40 11.46 -14.53
N ILE A 117 10.89 12.63 -14.14
CA ILE A 117 11.64 13.89 -14.23
C ILE A 117 12.83 13.87 -13.25
N ALA A 118 12.59 13.50 -12.00
CA ALA A 118 13.64 13.43 -10.98
C ALA A 118 14.78 12.47 -11.36
N ILE A 119 14.45 11.28 -11.86
CA ILE A 119 15.42 10.25 -12.26
C ILE A 119 16.21 10.71 -13.49
N LYS A 120 15.57 11.37 -14.47
CA LYS A 120 16.29 11.96 -15.62
C LYS A 120 17.30 13.02 -15.19
N ILE A 121 16.96 13.84 -14.20
CA ILE A 121 17.90 14.81 -13.63
C ILE A 121 19.08 14.07 -12.98
N CYS A 122 18.82 13.07 -12.13
CA CYS A 122 19.89 12.26 -11.49
C CYS A 122 20.81 11.60 -12.52
N ALA A 123 20.25 11.04 -13.59
CA ALA A 123 21.00 10.41 -14.67
C ALA A 123 21.88 11.39 -15.47
N SER A 124 21.48 12.67 -15.53
CA SER A 124 22.29 13.73 -16.15
C SER A 124 23.48 14.18 -15.29
N MET A 125 23.37 14.07 -13.95
CA MET A 125 24.43 14.45 -13.02
C MET A 125 25.61 13.46 -13.05
N TYR A 126 25.32 12.16 -13.16
CA TYR A 126 26.34 11.12 -13.28
C TYR A 126 25.86 10.00 -14.21
N LYS A 127 26.62 9.75 -15.28
CA LYS A 127 26.30 8.69 -16.24
C LYS A 127 26.65 7.33 -15.61
N SER A 128 25.64 6.65 -15.06
CA SER A 128 25.82 5.29 -14.55
C SER A 128 26.14 4.32 -15.70
N ARG A 129 26.81 3.21 -15.35
CA ARG A 129 27.04 2.08 -16.27
C ARG A 129 25.77 1.26 -16.52
N LEU A 130 24.78 1.37 -15.63
CA LEU A 130 23.54 0.61 -15.69
C LEU A 130 22.50 1.32 -16.55
N PRO A 131 21.83 0.62 -17.48
CA PRO A 131 20.74 1.19 -18.26
C PRO A 131 19.52 1.45 -17.37
N ILE A 132 18.77 2.51 -17.68
CA ILE A 132 17.50 2.78 -17.02
C ILE A 132 16.42 1.93 -17.69
N LEU A 133 15.99 0.87 -17.02
CA LEU A 133 14.85 0.05 -17.44
C LEU A 133 13.55 0.66 -16.91
N TRP A 134 12.92 1.52 -17.72
CA TRP A 134 11.66 2.18 -17.36
C TRP A 134 10.53 1.20 -17.04
N GLU A 135 10.53 0.02 -17.67
CA GLU A 135 9.60 -1.07 -17.40
C GLU A 135 9.70 -1.54 -15.94
N ASN A 136 10.91 -1.79 -15.43
CA ASN A 136 11.12 -2.20 -14.05
C ASN A 136 10.63 -1.13 -13.08
N ILE A 137 10.89 0.15 -13.37
CA ILE A 137 10.43 1.26 -12.51
C ILE A 137 8.89 1.30 -12.50
N ALA A 138 8.24 1.19 -13.66
CA ALA A 138 6.78 1.16 -13.76
C ALA A 138 6.18 -0.02 -13.00
N ILE A 139 6.79 -1.22 -13.11
CA ILE A 139 6.40 -2.41 -12.35
C ILE A 139 6.53 -2.14 -10.84
N SER A 140 7.63 -1.57 -10.37
CA SER A 140 7.80 -1.26 -8.94
C SER A 140 6.75 -0.29 -8.39
N PHE A 141 6.37 0.72 -9.17
CA PHE A 141 5.27 1.62 -8.78
C PHE A 141 3.91 0.89 -8.75
N LEU A 142 3.63 0.05 -9.74
CA LEU A 142 2.39 -0.73 -9.82
C LEU A 142 2.27 -1.74 -8.66
N PHE A 143 3.34 -2.44 -8.32
CA PHE A 143 3.34 -3.38 -7.20
C PHE A 143 3.30 -2.66 -5.83
N SER A 144 3.87 -1.46 -5.74
CA SER A 144 3.65 -0.59 -4.58
C SER A 144 2.15 -0.26 -4.44
N PHE A 145 1.47 0.10 -5.53
CA PHE A 145 0.03 0.33 -5.52
C PHE A 145 -0.77 -0.91 -5.06
N PHE A 146 -0.44 -2.11 -5.54
CA PHE A 146 -1.07 -3.35 -5.07
C PHE A 146 -0.86 -3.58 -3.56
N LYS A 147 0.38 -3.44 -3.08
CA LYS A 147 0.74 -3.55 -1.67
C LYS A 147 -0.11 -2.64 -0.79
N TYR A 148 -0.19 -1.35 -1.13
CA TYR A 148 -0.94 -0.38 -0.33
C TYR A 148 -2.46 -0.47 -0.50
N THR A 149 -2.94 -1.02 -1.61
CA THR A 149 -4.36 -1.35 -1.79
C THR A 149 -4.78 -2.52 -0.90
N LEU A 150 -3.91 -3.53 -0.76
CA LEU A 150 -4.13 -4.65 0.15
C LEU A 150 -4.09 -4.18 1.61
N LEU A 151 -3.12 -3.33 1.96
CA LEU A 151 -3.07 -2.70 3.29
C LEU A 151 -4.32 -1.87 3.59
N LEU A 152 -4.81 -1.10 2.62
CA LEU A 152 -6.07 -0.37 2.72
C LEU A 152 -7.26 -1.31 2.96
N ALA A 153 -7.34 -2.44 2.25
CA ALA A 153 -8.41 -3.43 2.43
C ALA A 153 -8.41 -4.01 3.84
N ILE A 154 -7.23 -4.27 4.41
CA ILE A 154 -7.06 -4.71 5.79
C ILE A 154 -7.54 -3.63 6.76
N GLY A 155 -7.13 -2.37 6.56
CA GLY A 155 -7.62 -1.27 7.38
C GLY A 155 -9.15 -1.15 7.34
N PHE A 156 -9.75 -1.28 6.15
CA PHE A 156 -11.20 -1.30 5.96
C PHE A 156 -11.89 -2.47 6.68
N LEU A 157 -11.28 -3.66 6.65
CA LEU A 157 -11.77 -4.83 7.38
C LEU A 157 -11.88 -4.52 8.87
N PHE A 158 -10.81 -4.02 9.50
CA PHE A 158 -10.81 -3.74 10.93
C PHE A 158 -11.69 -2.53 11.28
N ALA A 159 -11.74 -1.51 10.44
CA ALA A 159 -12.61 -0.37 10.62
C ALA A 159 -14.11 -0.74 10.53
N SER A 160 -14.45 -1.83 9.83
CA SER A 160 -15.83 -2.29 9.66
C SER A 160 -16.51 -2.69 10.97
N PHE A 161 -15.78 -3.23 11.95
CA PHE A 161 -16.33 -3.68 13.24
C PHE A 161 -15.75 -2.97 14.47
N SER A 162 -14.70 -2.16 14.30
CA SER A 162 -14.11 -1.46 15.43
C SER A 162 -15.03 -0.34 15.96
N THR A 163 -15.07 -0.21 17.28
CA THR A 163 -15.79 0.85 18.00
C THR A 163 -14.92 2.10 18.20
N SER A 164 -13.59 1.95 18.19
CA SER A 164 -12.61 3.03 18.36
C SER A 164 -11.76 3.22 17.11
N PHE A 165 -11.29 4.44 16.87
CA PHE A 165 -10.37 4.78 15.77
C PHE A 165 -9.02 4.07 15.89
N PHE A 166 -8.54 3.92 17.13
CA PHE A 166 -7.16 3.46 17.40
C PHE A 166 -6.94 1.99 17.05
N MET A 167 -7.96 1.14 17.25
CA MET A 167 -7.88 -0.29 16.98
C MET A 167 -7.50 -0.60 15.51
N PRO A 168 -8.27 -0.15 14.51
CA PRO A 168 -7.93 -0.41 13.12
C PRO A 168 -6.65 0.31 12.69
N LEU A 169 -6.31 1.46 13.31
CA LEU A 169 -5.07 2.18 13.02
C LEU A 169 -3.84 1.35 13.44
N PHE A 170 -3.79 0.91 14.70
CA PHE A 170 -2.65 0.14 15.21
C PHE A 170 -2.52 -1.22 14.54
N ILE A 171 -3.64 -1.87 14.24
CA ILE A 171 -3.61 -3.13 13.50
C ILE A 171 -3.07 -2.91 12.08
N THR A 172 -3.51 -1.87 11.37
CA THR A 172 -3.01 -1.60 10.02
C THR A 172 -1.50 -1.31 10.05
N ILE A 173 -1.02 -0.50 10.99
CA ILE A 173 0.42 -0.27 11.19
C ILE A 173 1.15 -1.58 11.52
N GLY A 174 0.61 -2.40 12.41
CA GLY A 174 1.16 -3.70 12.78
C GLY A 174 1.25 -4.66 11.59
N THR A 175 0.21 -4.71 10.76
CA THR A 175 0.21 -5.52 9.53
C THR A 175 1.20 -5.00 8.50
N TYR A 176 1.42 -3.69 8.40
CA TYR A 176 2.47 -3.14 7.55
C TYR A 176 3.86 -3.58 8.03
N ILE A 177 4.19 -3.36 9.31
CA ILE A 177 5.51 -3.71 9.85
C ILE A 177 5.74 -5.23 9.77
N GLY A 178 4.75 -6.00 10.24
CA GLY A 178 4.77 -7.45 10.21
C GLY A 178 4.89 -7.98 8.78
N GLY A 179 4.02 -7.54 7.87
CA GLY A 179 4.01 -8.01 6.49
C GLY A 179 5.29 -7.73 5.70
N ASN A 180 6.01 -6.64 5.99
CA ASN A 180 7.32 -6.38 5.36
C ASN A 180 8.44 -7.24 5.94
N SER A 181 8.34 -7.63 7.21
CA SER A 181 9.41 -8.32 7.94
C SER A 181 9.22 -9.84 8.00
N ILE A 182 7.99 -10.33 7.80
CA ILE A 182 7.61 -11.71 8.07
C ILE A 182 8.35 -12.72 7.20
N GLN A 183 8.66 -12.38 5.94
CA GLN A 183 9.45 -13.23 5.05
C GLN A 183 10.85 -13.48 5.62
N SER A 184 11.57 -12.41 5.97
CA SER A 184 12.93 -12.49 6.50
C SER A 184 12.98 -13.24 7.83
N ILE A 185 11.99 -13.03 8.69
CA ILE A 185 11.86 -13.74 9.98
C ILE A 185 11.60 -15.23 9.74
N TYR A 186 10.68 -15.57 8.82
CA TYR A 186 10.37 -16.95 8.49
C TYR A 186 11.58 -17.68 7.91
N GLU A 187 12.28 -17.07 6.94
CA GLU A 187 13.49 -17.66 6.36
C GLU A 187 14.59 -17.89 7.40
N TYR A 188 14.83 -16.90 8.27
CA TYR A 188 15.84 -17.00 9.32
C TYR A 188 15.55 -18.14 10.31
N VAL A 189 14.32 -18.21 10.82
CA VAL A 189 13.96 -19.21 11.83
C VAL A 189 13.81 -20.63 11.26
N MET A 190 13.50 -20.75 9.96
CA MET A 190 13.32 -22.06 9.32
C MET A 190 14.59 -22.60 8.65
N ARG A 191 15.53 -21.75 8.20
CA ARG A 191 16.79 -22.20 7.58
C ARG A 191 17.84 -22.67 8.59
N ASP A 192 17.89 -22.07 9.77
CA ASP A 192 18.88 -22.44 10.77
C ASP A 192 18.45 -23.69 11.54
N GLU A 193 18.90 -24.88 11.09
CA GLU A 193 18.89 -26.10 11.92
C GLU A 193 19.73 -25.94 13.20
N SER A 194 20.68 -25.01 13.19
CA SER A 194 21.58 -24.67 14.31
C SER A 194 20.92 -23.88 15.43
N SER A 195 19.78 -23.23 15.15
CA SER A 195 19.05 -22.44 16.13
C SER A 195 18.10 -23.35 16.93
N ASN A 196 18.41 -23.55 18.22
CA ASN A 196 17.59 -24.30 19.19
C ASN A 196 16.28 -23.56 19.53
N TYR A 197 15.56 -23.04 18.54
CA TYR A 197 14.21 -22.53 18.74
C TYR A 197 13.26 -23.69 19.06
N SER A 198 12.42 -23.49 20.08
CA SER A 198 11.43 -24.48 20.46
C SER A 198 10.47 -24.79 19.30
N LEU A 199 9.97 -26.03 19.26
CA LEU A 199 9.01 -26.45 18.24
C LEU A 199 7.75 -25.57 18.24
N PHE A 200 7.33 -25.11 19.43
CA PHE A 200 6.24 -24.17 19.59
C PHE A 200 6.51 -22.83 18.92
N PHE A 201 7.71 -22.26 19.08
CA PHE A 201 8.08 -20.99 18.44
C PHE A 201 8.06 -21.08 16.91
N LYS A 202 8.59 -22.19 16.35
CA LYS A 202 8.54 -22.46 14.90
C LYS A 202 7.10 -22.54 14.39
N LEU A 203 6.20 -23.21 15.13
CA LEU A 203 4.78 -23.29 14.78
C LEU A 203 4.09 -21.92 14.81
N VAL A 204 4.37 -21.09 15.83
CA VAL A 204 3.81 -19.73 15.93
C VAL A 204 4.24 -18.88 14.75
N ILE A 205 5.52 -18.87 14.39
CA ILE A 205 6.02 -18.10 13.24
C ILE A 205 5.39 -18.58 11.93
N LYS A 206 5.28 -19.89 11.74
CA LYS A 206 4.62 -20.46 10.56
C LYS A 206 3.17 -20.02 10.48
N PHE A 207 2.44 -20.02 11.60
CA PHE A 207 1.05 -19.56 11.66
C PHE A 207 0.93 -18.08 11.30
N ILE A 208 1.77 -17.21 11.89
CA ILE A 208 1.79 -15.78 11.59
C ILE A 208 2.15 -15.52 10.12
N TYR A 209 3.10 -16.27 9.56
CA TYR A 209 3.51 -16.15 8.15
C TYR A 209 2.36 -16.38 7.17
N TYR A 210 1.46 -17.34 7.44
CA TYR A 210 0.32 -17.60 6.57
C TYR A 210 -0.86 -16.64 6.79
N ILE A 211 -0.96 -16.00 7.96
CA ILE A 211 -2.03 -15.05 8.27
C ILE A 211 -1.71 -13.64 7.79
N LEU A 212 -0.47 -13.18 7.98
CA LEU A 212 -0.07 -11.85 7.58
C LEU A 212 0.19 -11.81 6.08
N PRO A 213 -0.22 -10.72 5.40
CA PRO A 213 0.11 -10.56 4.00
C PRO A 213 1.63 -10.37 3.86
N ASN A 214 2.24 -11.18 3.01
CA ASN A 214 3.65 -11.02 2.68
C ASN A 214 3.85 -9.79 1.76
N PHE A 215 4.24 -8.65 2.35
CA PHE A 215 4.47 -7.41 1.63
C PHE A 215 5.84 -7.30 0.99
N SER A 216 6.83 -8.10 1.41
CA SER A 216 8.15 -8.10 0.78
C SER A 216 8.10 -8.66 -0.64
N SER A 217 7.13 -9.54 -0.93
CA SER A 217 6.90 -10.08 -2.29
C SER A 217 6.49 -9.02 -3.32
N PHE A 218 6.00 -7.86 -2.87
CA PHE A 218 5.63 -6.72 -3.71
C PHE A 218 6.78 -5.73 -3.92
N ASP A 219 7.93 -5.94 -3.27
CA ASP A 219 9.04 -5.01 -3.34
C ASP A 219 9.96 -5.31 -4.54
N PHE A 220 9.78 -4.53 -5.61
CA PHE A 220 10.61 -4.58 -6.80
C PHE A 220 11.63 -3.43 -6.88
N THR A 221 11.88 -2.71 -5.76
CA THR A 221 12.82 -1.58 -5.71
C THR A 221 14.22 -1.95 -6.21
N VAL A 222 14.75 -3.08 -5.75
CA VAL A 222 16.09 -3.57 -6.11
C VAL A 222 16.19 -3.89 -7.61
N TYR A 223 15.14 -4.49 -8.19
CA TYR A 223 15.09 -4.79 -9.62
C TYR A 223 15.08 -3.53 -10.49
N ALA A 224 14.40 -2.47 -10.02
CA ALA A 224 14.38 -1.19 -10.69
C ALA A 224 15.71 -0.42 -10.53
N ALA A 225 16.30 -0.42 -9.34
CA ALA A 225 17.52 0.32 -9.05
C ALA A 225 18.74 -0.26 -9.79
N TYR A 226 18.87 -1.58 -9.84
CA TYR A 226 20.04 -2.26 -10.41
C TYR A 226 19.82 -2.87 -11.79
N ALA A 227 18.73 -2.49 -12.47
CA ALA A 227 18.38 -2.98 -13.81
C ALA A 227 18.37 -4.52 -13.94
N LEU A 228 17.92 -5.21 -12.89
CA LEU A 228 17.87 -6.67 -12.85
C LEU A 228 16.70 -7.17 -13.69
N LYS A 229 16.85 -8.33 -14.32
CA LYS A 229 15.75 -8.97 -15.04
C LYS A 229 14.68 -9.43 -14.05
N ILE A 230 13.44 -9.00 -14.28
CA ILE A 230 12.29 -9.48 -13.53
C ILE A 230 11.79 -10.77 -14.18
N ASP A 231 11.64 -11.82 -13.39
CA ASP A 231 11.03 -13.07 -13.86
C ASP A 231 9.51 -12.91 -13.98
N LEU A 232 8.98 -13.14 -15.19
CA LEU A 232 7.55 -12.99 -15.49
C LEU A 232 6.69 -13.98 -14.70
N ILE A 233 7.23 -15.17 -14.40
CA ILE A 233 6.53 -16.18 -13.61
C ILE A 233 6.34 -15.67 -12.17
N SER A 234 7.40 -15.14 -11.56
CA SER A 234 7.33 -14.51 -10.24
C SER A 234 6.31 -13.36 -10.19
N LEU A 235 6.28 -12.52 -11.22
CA LEU A 235 5.38 -11.38 -11.34
C LEU A 235 3.91 -11.83 -11.42
N SER A 236 3.65 -12.91 -12.16
CA SER A 236 2.33 -13.52 -12.24
C SER A 236 1.89 -14.11 -10.89
N TYR A 237 2.77 -14.83 -10.19
CA TYR A 237 2.46 -15.38 -8.87
C TYR A 237 2.11 -14.30 -7.86
N THR A 238 2.91 -13.22 -7.76
CA THR A 238 2.63 -12.10 -6.85
C THR A 238 1.32 -11.38 -7.22
N SER A 239 1.01 -11.26 -8.51
CA SER A 239 -0.26 -10.67 -8.98
C SER A 239 -1.48 -11.53 -8.61
N CYS A 240 -1.39 -12.85 -8.82
CA CYS A 240 -2.43 -13.78 -8.39
C CYS A 240 -2.61 -13.77 -6.88
N TYR A 241 -1.50 -13.76 -6.13
CA TYR A 241 -1.51 -13.64 -4.68
C TYR A 241 -2.26 -12.37 -4.23
N PHE A 242 -1.98 -11.23 -4.84
CA PHE A 242 -2.72 -9.98 -4.59
C PHE A 242 -4.23 -10.12 -4.79
N ILE A 243 -4.65 -10.63 -5.95
CA ILE A 243 -6.08 -10.74 -6.31
C ILE A 243 -6.81 -11.66 -5.32
N ILE A 244 -6.24 -12.84 -5.04
CA ILE A 244 -6.84 -13.82 -4.14
C ILE A 244 -6.95 -13.23 -2.73
N TYR A 245 -5.87 -12.67 -2.21
CA TYR A 245 -5.84 -12.11 -0.86
C TYR A 245 -6.80 -10.93 -0.73
N LEU A 246 -6.84 -10.04 -1.72
CA LEU A 246 -7.76 -8.89 -1.74
C LEU A 246 -9.22 -9.33 -1.78
N LEU A 247 -9.57 -10.34 -2.59
CA LEU A 247 -10.92 -10.90 -2.63
C LEU A 247 -11.34 -11.50 -1.29
N ILE A 248 -10.45 -12.26 -0.64
CA ILE A 248 -10.69 -12.84 0.68
C ILE A 248 -10.95 -11.72 1.71
N VAL A 249 -10.06 -10.73 1.79
CA VAL A 249 -10.21 -9.63 2.76
C VAL A 249 -11.47 -8.80 2.50
N LEU A 250 -11.77 -8.45 1.24
CA LEU A 250 -12.97 -7.68 0.92
C LEU A 250 -14.25 -8.46 1.16
N SER A 251 -14.30 -9.75 0.82
CA SER A 251 -15.47 -10.59 1.07
C SER A 251 -15.76 -10.70 2.57
N LEU A 252 -14.74 -10.96 3.39
CA LEU A 252 -14.84 -10.95 4.85
C LEU A 252 -15.33 -9.59 5.37
N SER A 253 -14.77 -8.50 4.86
CA SER A 253 -15.16 -7.14 5.25
C SER A 253 -16.63 -6.85 4.94
N CYS A 254 -17.11 -7.26 3.76
CA CYS A 254 -18.51 -7.10 3.38
C CYS A 254 -19.46 -7.93 4.27
N ILE A 255 -19.10 -9.18 4.60
CA ILE A 255 -19.90 -10.04 5.47
C ILE A 255 -20.00 -9.42 6.89
N ILE A 256 -18.88 -8.93 7.42
CA ILE A 256 -18.86 -8.30 8.75
C ILE A 256 -19.67 -7.00 8.75
N PHE A 257 -19.50 -6.16 7.72
CA PHE A 257 -20.20 -4.87 7.62
C PHE A 257 -21.72 -5.03 7.44
N THR A 258 -22.17 -6.06 6.72
CA THR A 258 -23.61 -6.30 6.51
C THR A 258 -24.31 -6.76 7.79
N LYS A 259 -23.65 -7.58 8.60
CA LYS A 259 -24.14 -8.09 9.88
C LYS A 259 -24.08 -7.07 11.03
N ARG A 260 -23.39 -5.94 10.84
CA ARG A 260 -23.32 -4.90 11.86
C ARG A 260 -24.69 -4.24 12.00
N ASP A 261 -25.23 -4.29 13.21
CA ASP A 261 -26.43 -3.55 13.57
C ASP A 261 -26.13 -2.05 13.51
N LEU A 262 -26.61 -1.44 12.44
CA LEU A 262 -26.61 0.01 12.22
C LEU A 262 -28.05 0.54 12.36
N ILE A 263 -28.78 0.04 13.37
CA ILE A 263 -30.13 0.47 13.74
C ILE A 263 -30.13 0.72 15.25
#